data_AF-X0YQ98-F1
#
_entry.id   AF-X0YQ98-F1
#
_cell.length_a   1.000
_cell.length_b   1.000
_cell.length_c   1.000
_cell.angle_alpha   90.00
_cell.angle_beta   90.00
_cell.angle_gamma   90.00
#
_symmetry.space_group_name_H-M   'P 1'
#
loop_
_entity.id
_entity.type
_entity.pdbx_description
1 polymer ?
#
loop_
_entity_poly.entity_id
_entity_poly.type
_entity_poly.pdbx_seq_one_letter_code
_entity_poly.pdbx_strand_id
1 'polypeptide(L)'
;DAITSASRKLYINELVHLIADWVDKENNKKWQPGDYLLALNYIPQVDVEVAVEAIASEQERYKSLYPNLVDLINRAGYQYLRLKNVPSALEVFRLNISLFPDFWNVYDSYGEALLENGDRDSAIRNFQKALELNPDSKSAQDMLKKLDKE
;
A
#
# COMPACT_ATOMS: atom_id res chain seq x y z
N ASP A 1 12.36 -22.73 -7.85
CA ASP A 1 11.80 -22.62 -9.20
C ASP A 1 11.22 -21.23 -9.41
N ALA A 2 11.91 -20.40 -10.19
CA ALA A 2 11.56 -19.00 -10.40
C ALA A 2 10.63 -18.87 -11.61
N ILE A 3 9.37 -18.54 -11.36
CA ILE A 3 8.42 -18.10 -12.38
C ILE A 3 8.96 -16.81 -13.02
N THR A 4 9.07 -16.78 -14.35
CA THR A 4 9.60 -15.61 -15.08
C THR A 4 8.61 -14.44 -15.01
N SER A 5 9.09 -13.20 -15.21
CA SER A 5 8.23 -12.00 -15.11
C SER A 5 7.03 -12.03 -16.06
N ALA A 6 7.17 -12.69 -17.22
CA ALA A 6 6.11 -12.87 -18.20
C ALA A 6 5.05 -13.88 -17.76
N SER A 7 5.43 -15.00 -17.16
CA SER A 7 4.46 -15.96 -16.60
C SER A 7 3.81 -15.45 -15.32
N ARG A 8 4.50 -14.58 -14.57
CA ARG A 8 3.89 -13.80 -13.48
C ARG A 8 2.79 -12.89 -14.04
N LYS A 9 3.06 -12.07 -15.07
CA LYS A 9 2.06 -11.21 -15.74
C LYS A 9 0.84 -11.96 -16.31
N LEU A 10 1.05 -13.13 -16.90
CA LEU A 10 -0.05 -13.93 -17.43
C LEU A 10 -0.94 -14.48 -16.31
N TYR A 11 -0.32 -14.99 -15.24
CA TYR A 11 -1.02 -15.49 -14.05
C TYR A 11 -1.80 -14.38 -13.32
N ILE A 12 -1.26 -13.16 -13.33
CA ILE A 12 -1.88 -11.95 -12.77
C ILE A 12 -3.17 -11.60 -13.51
N ASN A 13 -3.14 -11.55 -14.84
CA ASN A 13 -4.34 -11.28 -15.64
C ASN A 13 -5.39 -12.38 -15.41
N GLU A 14 -4.99 -13.65 -15.38
CA GLU A 14 -5.92 -14.75 -15.14
C GLU A 14 -6.54 -14.70 -13.74
N LEU A 15 -5.80 -14.36 -12.68
CA LEU A 15 -6.34 -14.24 -11.32
C LEU A 15 -7.28 -13.04 -11.19
N VAL A 16 -6.93 -11.88 -11.73
CA VAL A 16 -7.80 -10.69 -11.75
C VAL A 16 -9.10 -11.00 -12.50
N HIS A 17 -9.02 -11.71 -13.63
CA HIS A 17 -10.19 -12.16 -14.38
C HIS A 17 -11.02 -13.23 -13.66
N LEU A 18 -10.40 -14.21 -12.99
CA LEU A 18 -11.10 -15.25 -12.23
C LEU A 18 -11.84 -14.69 -11.01
N ILE A 19 -11.24 -13.73 -10.32
CA ILE A 19 -11.86 -13.04 -9.19
C ILE A 19 -13.00 -12.13 -9.68
N ALA A 20 -12.81 -11.44 -10.80
CA ALA A 20 -13.87 -10.66 -11.44
C ALA A 20 -15.06 -11.54 -11.86
N ASP A 21 -14.79 -12.70 -12.49
CA ASP A 21 -15.81 -13.65 -12.95
C ASP A 21 -16.58 -14.33 -11.80
N TRP A 22 -15.91 -14.67 -10.70
CA TRP A 22 -16.56 -15.26 -9.52
C TRP A 22 -17.50 -14.25 -8.84
N VAL A 23 -17.07 -13.00 -8.70
CA VAL A 23 -17.87 -11.94 -8.05
C VAL A 23 -19.00 -11.44 -8.95
N ASP A 24 -18.80 -11.33 -10.27
CA ASP A 24 -19.86 -10.99 -11.22
C ASP A 24 -20.98 -12.04 -11.23
N LYS A 25 -20.61 -13.33 -11.12
CA LYS A 25 -21.58 -14.44 -11.02
C LYS A 25 -22.41 -14.41 -9.73
N GLU A 26 -21.85 -13.94 -8.62
CA GLU A 26 -22.56 -13.88 -7.35
C GLU A 26 -23.34 -12.57 -7.12
N ASN A 27 -22.95 -11.44 -7.73
CA ASN A 27 -23.48 -10.11 -7.36
C ASN A 27 -24.03 -9.23 -8.50
N ASN A 28 -23.97 -9.65 -9.76
CA ASN A 28 -24.63 -9.00 -10.92
C ASN A 28 -24.41 -7.46 -11.02
N LYS A 29 -23.21 -6.96 -10.67
CA LYS A 29 -22.91 -5.53 -10.56
C LYS A 29 -21.61 -5.20 -11.31
N LYS A 30 -21.65 -4.20 -12.22
CA LYS A 30 -20.45 -3.69 -12.90
C LYS A 30 -19.47 -3.06 -11.89
N TRP A 31 -18.24 -3.55 -11.89
CA TRP A 31 -17.14 -3.13 -11.02
C TRP A 31 -16.91 -1.62 -10.95
N GLN A 32 -16.52 -1.15 -9.77
CA GLN A 32 -15.93 0.17 -9.54
C GLN A 32 -14.47 0.03 -9.10
N PRO A 33 -13.60 1.02 -9.38
CA PRO A 33 -12.16 0.92 -9.11
C PRO A 33 -11.76 0.71 -7.63
N GLY A 34 -12.63 1.08 -6.68
CA GLY A 34 -12.42 0.82 -5.25
C GLY A 34 -12.57 -0.64 -4.85
N ASP A 35 -13.22 -1.46 -5.69
CA ASP A 35 -13.51 -2.87 -5.41
C ASP A 35 -12.24 -3.75 -5.53
N TYR A 36 -11.23 -3.30 -6.30
CA TYR A 36 -9.94 -3.99 -6.45
C TYR A 36 -9.13 -4.04 -5.16
N LEU A 37 -9.19 -2.99 -4.35
CA LEU A 37 -8.46 -2.90 -3.08
C LEU A 37 -9.20 -3.62 -1.94
N LEU A 38 -10.53 -3.73 -2.05
CA LEU A 38 -11.33 -4.65 -1.21
C LEU A 38 -10.93 -6.10 -1.48
N ALA A 39 -10.70 -6.50 -2.74
CA ALA A 39 -10.24 -7.85 -3.07
C ALA A 39 -8.86 -8.20 -2.46
N LEU A 40 -7.98 -7.21 -2.29
CA LEU A 40 -6.70 -7.40 -1.57
C LEU A 40 -6.89 -7.74 -0.09
N ASN A 41 -7.99 -7.28 0.55
CA ASN A 41 -8.32 -7.69 1.92
C ASN A 41 -8.79 -9.15 2.03
N TYR A 42 -9.25 -9.77 0.94
CA TYR A 42 -9.78 -11.14 0.95
C TYR A 42 -8.76 -12.20 0.53
N ILE A 43 -7.63 -11.80 -0.05
CA ILE A 43 -6.63 -12.75 -0.54
C ILE A 43 -5.28 -12.48 0.13
N PRO A 44 -4.99 -13.15 1.26
CA PRO A 44 -3.73 -12.98 1.98
C PRO A 44 -2.47 -13.40 1.20
N GLN A 45 -2.62 -13.88 -0.04
CA GLN A 45 -1.53 -14.27 -0.94
C GLN A 45 -1.47 -13.49 -2.26
N VAL A 46 -2.27 -12.42 -2.45
CA VAL A 46 -2.01 -11.53 -3.59
C VAL A 46 -0.69 -10.82 -3.32
N ASP A 47 0.29 -11.11 -4.15
CA ASP A 47 1.58 -10.43 -4.19
C ASP A 47 1.30 -8.92 -4.31
N VAL A 48 1.59 -8.16 -3.26
CA VAL A 48 1.28 -6.73 -3.16
C VAL A 48 1.90 -5.98 -4.34
N GLU A 49 3.06 -6.44 -4.82
CA GLU A 49 3.76 -5.90 -6.01
C GLU A 49 2.91 -5.96 -7.29
N VAL A 50 1.99 -6.91 -7.38
CA VAL A 50 1.09 -7.09 -8.53
C VAL A 50 -0.04 -6.08 -8.52
N ALA A 51 -0.66 -5.90 -7.36
CA ALA A 51 -1.72 -4.91 -7.20
C ALA A 51 -1.19 -3.49 -7.43
N VAL A 52 0.06 -3.25 -7.01
CA VAL A 52 0.80 -2.02 -7.33
C VAL A 52 0.88 -1.79 -8.81
N GLU A 53 1.40 -2.76 -9.57
CA GLU A 53 1.69 -2.59 -10.98
C GLU A 53 0.41 -2.32 -11.78
N ALA A 54 -0.69 -3.00 -11.42
CA ALA A 54 -2.00 -2.76 -12.02
C ALA A 54 -2.51 -1.33 -11.76
N ILE A 55 -2.48 -0.88 -10.51
CA ILE A 55 -2.92 0.49 -10.13
C ILE A 55 -2.01 1.55 -10.78
N ALA A 56 -0.70 1.32 -10.80
CA ALA A 56 0.28 2.20 -11.44
C ALA A 56 0.04 2.33 -12.95
N SER A 57 -0.26 1.22 -13.63
CA SER A 57 -0.46 1.18 -15.09
C SER A 57 -1.71 1.93 -15.56
N GLU A 58 -2.69 2.13 -14.67
CA GLU A 58 -3.94 2.83 -14.95
C GLU A 58 -4.03 4.20 -14.27
N GLN A 59 -2.90 4.77 -13.82
CA GLN A 59 -2.83 6.01 -13.08
C GLN A 59 -3.68 7.15 -13.70
N GLU A 60 -3.55 7.45 -14.99
CA GLU A 60 -4.33 8.54 -15.62
C GLU A 60 -5.84 8.29 -15.62
N ARG A 61 -6.27 7.04 -15.63
CA ARG A 61 -7.70 6.66 -15.58
C ARG A 61 -8.30 6.90 -14.19
N TYR A 62 -7.49 6.77 -13.14
CA TYR A 62 -7.94 6.86 -11.75
C TYR A 62 -7.60 8.19 -11.09
N LYS A 63 -7.06 9.17 -11.83
CA LYS A 63 -6.60 10.49 -11.33
C LYS A 63 -7.56 11.18 -10.36
N SER A 64 -8.86 11.09 -10.61
CA SER A 64 -9.90 11.67 -9.76
C SER A 64 -10.09 10.97 -8.41
N LEU A 65 -9.60 9.74 -8.25
CA LEU A 65 -9.68 8.94 -7.03
C LEU A 65 -8.41 9.04 -6.16
N TYR A 66 -7.37 9.74 -6.63
CA TYR A 66 -6.03 9.71 -6.02
C TYR A 66 -5.98 10.05 -4.53
N PRO A 67 -6.68 11.10 -4.04
CA PRO A 67 -6.71 11.37 -2.61
C PRO A 67 -7.30 10.21 -1.79
N ASN A 68 -8.31 9.52 -2.33
CA ASN A 68 -8.96 8.38 -1.66
C ASN A 68 -8.10 7.10 -1.76
N LEU A 69 -7.27 6.99 -2.80
CA LEU A 69 -6.44 5.82 -3.05
C LEU A 69 -5.26 5.75 -2.06
N VAL A 70 -4.65 6.89 -1.73
CA VAL A 70 -3.63 7.00 -0.66
C VAL A 70 -4.16 6.39 0.64
N ASP A 71 -5.33 6.84 1.09
CA ASP A 71 -5.95 6.40 2.34
C ASP A 71 -6.31 4.92 2.32
N LEU A 72 -6.79 4.42 1.18
CA LEU A 72 -7.20 3.03 1.02
C LEU A 72 -6.00 2.07 1.08
N ILE A 73 -4.90 2.40 0.41
CA ILE A 73 -3.64 1.64 0.48
C ILE A 73 -3.08 1.71 1.90
N ASN A 74 -3.09 2.89 2.54
CA ASN A 74 -2.66 3.02 3.93
C ASN A 74 -3.47 2.11 4.87
N ARG A 75 -4.80 2.09 4.72
CA ARG A 75 -5.67 1.21 5.53
C ARG A 75 -5.30 -0.26 5.36
N ALA A 76 -4.95 -0.71 4.16
CA ALA A 76 -4.49 -2.07 3.91
C ALA A 76 -3.16 -2.36 4.63
N GLY A 77 -2.18 -1.45 4.56
CA GLY A 77 -0.92 -1.58 5.30
C GLY A 77 -1.15 -1.71 6.81
N TYR A 78 -2.04 -0.89 7.37
CA TYR A 78 -2.43 -0.99 8.78
C TYR A 78 -3.21 -2.27 9.13
N GLN A 79 -3.95 -2.89 8.20
CA GLN A 79 -4.53 -4.21 8.44
C GLN A 79 -3.43 -5.26 8.61
N TYR A 80 -2.40 -5.24 7.75
CA TYR A 80 -1.28 -6.17 7.89
C TYR A 80 -0.51 -5.96 9.20
N LEU A 81 -0.30 -4.71 9.63
CA LEU A 81 0.26 -4.45 10.97
C LEU A 81 -0.60 -5.00 12.10
N ARG A 82 -1.93 -4.84 12.03
CA ARG A 82 -2.87 -5.43 13.01
C ARG A 82 -2.79 -6.96 13.05
N LEU A 83 -2.63 -7.58 11.88
CA LEU A 83 -2.43 -9.03 11.73
C LEU A 83 -1.01 -9.49 12.09
N LYS A 84 -0.13 -8.58 12.55
CA LYS A 84 1.29 -8.84 12.84
C LYS A 84 2.09 -9.38 11.66
N ASN A 85 1.60 -9.17 10.45
CA ASN A 85 2.33 -9.44 9.21
C ASN A 85 3.07 -8.17 8.76
N VAL A 86 4.15 -7.86 9.48
CA VAL A 86 4.99 -6.68 9.22
C VAL A 86 5.60 -6.69 7.79
N PRO A 87 6.10 -7.82 7.26
CA PRO A 87 6.63 -7.86 5.88
C PRO A 87 5.62 -7.38 4.83
N SER A 88 4.37 -7.86 4.89
CA SER A 88 3.35 -7.42 3.93
C SER A 88 2.95 -5.95 4.13
N ALA A 89 2.94 -5.45 5.37
CA ALA A 89 2.68 -4.04 5.63
C ALA A 89 3.75 -3.14 4.98
N LEU A 90 5.03 -3.51 5.10
CA LEU A 90 6.13 -2.77 4.50
C LEU A 90 5.99 -2.67 2.98
N GLU A 91 5.59 -3.77 2.31
CA GLU A 91 5.35 -3.76 0.87
C GLU A 91 4.19 -2.84 0.47
N VAL A 92 3.09 -2.86 1.23
CA VAL A 92 1.93 -2.00 0.98
C VAL A 92 2.23 -0.51 1.20
N PHE A 93 3.02 -0.18 2.22
CA PHE A 93 3.40 1.22 2.44
C PHE A 93 4.45 1.69 1.42
N ARG A 94 5.40 0.83 1.02
CA ARG A 94 6.37 1.10 -0.05
C ARG A 94 5.66 1.35 -1.39
N LEU A 95 4.61 0.58 -1.66
CA LEU A 95 3.68 0.83 -2.76
C LEU A 95 3.13 2.25 -2.69
N ASN A 96 2.57 2.64 -1.54
CA ASN A 96 1.92 3.94 -1.37
C ASN A 96 2.90 5.08 -1.67
N ILE A 97 4.16 4.96 -1.22
CA ILE A 97 5.24 5.90 -1.55
C ILE A 97 5.52 5.96 -3.06
N SER A 98 5.58 4.81 -3.73
CA SER A 98 5.84 4.75 -5.18
C SER A 98 4.76 5.46 -6.01
N LEU A 99 3.50 5.31 -5.62
CA LEU A 99 2.37 5.95 -6.31
C LEU A 99 2.19 7.42 -5.94
N PHE A 100 2.53 7.79 -4.69
CA PHE A 100 2.22 9.09 -4.11
C PHE A 100 3.44 9.71 -3.39
N PRO A 101 4.55 9.94 -4.10
CA PRO A 101 5.81 10.41 -3.49
C PRO A 101 5.73 11.83 -2.91
N ASP A 102 4.70 12.60 -3.26
CA ASP A 102 4.52 13.97 -2.76
C ASP A 102 3.58 14.06 -1.55
N PHE A 103 3.05 12.92 -1.08
CA PHE A 103 2.13 12.87 0.04
C PHE A 103 2.88 12.57 1.35
N TRP A 104 2.90 13.52 2.28
CA TRP A 104 3.66 13.35 3.52
C TRP A 104 3.22 12.13 4.34
N ASN A 105 1.92 11.79 4.32
CA ASN A 105 1.34 10.74 5.16
C ASN A 105 1.77 9.33 4.75
N VAL A 106 2.21 9.12 3.50
CA VAL A 106 2.71 7.80 3.08
C VAL A 106 4.08 7.49 3.67
N TYR A 107 4.92 8.50 3.87
CA TYR A 107 6.20 8.36 4.56
C TYR A 107 6.01 8.17 6.07
N ASP A 108 5.06 8.90 6.67
CA ASP A 108 4.69 8.74 8.08
C ASP A 108 4.27 7.29 8.38
N SER A 109 3.30 6.76 7.63
CA SER A 109 2.81 5.38 7.80
C SER A 109 3.88 4.32 7.50
N TYR A 110 4.76 4.53 6.53
CA TYR A 110 5.88 3.62 6.30
C TYR A 110 6.88 3.65 7.47
N GLY A 111 7.14 4.84 8.03
CA GLY A 111 7.98 5.00 9.23
C GLY A 111 7.46 4.19 10.41
N GLU A 112 6.15 4.19 10.65
CA GLU A 112 5.54 3.37 11.70
C GLU A 112 5.75 1.86 11.46
N ALA A 113 5.56 1.39 10.23
CA ALA A 113 5.80 -0.01 9.90
C ALA A 113 7.27 -0.42 10.04
N LEU A 114 8.20 0.49 9.71
CA LEU A 114 9.64 0.27 9.91
C LEU A 114 10.01 0.16 11.39
N LEU A 115 9.37 0.93 12.27
CA LEU A 115 9.54 0.78 13.72
C LEU A 115 9.05 -0.59 14.20
N GLU A 116 7.88 -1.06 13.75
CA GLU A 116 7.39 -2.41 14.06
C GLU A 116 8.33 -3.50 13.52
N ASN A 117 9.07 -3.24 12.45
CA ASN A 117 10.10 -4.11 11.90
C ASN A 117 11.45 -4.02 12.65
N GLY A 118 11.61 -3.07 13.57
CA GLY A 118 12.87 -2.78 14.26
C GLY A 118 13.89 -1.99 13.44
N ASP A 119 13.55 -1.51 12.25
CA ASP A 119 14.42 -0.65 11.43
C ASP A 119 14.24 0.83 11.81
N ARG A 120 14.79 1.17 12.97
CA ARG A 120 14.70 2.51 13.56
C ARG A 120 15.29 3.59 12.66
N ASP A 121 16.45 3.34 12.07
CA ASP A 121 17.16 4.35 11.27
C ASP A 121 16.39 4.70 10.00
N SER A 122 15.81 3.70 9.33
CA SER A 122 14.93 3.96 8.19
C SER A 122 13.65 4.66 8.59
N ALA A 123 13.08 4.33 9.76
CA ALA A 123 11.90 5.01 10.26
C ALA A 123 12.14 6.51 10.48
N ILE A 124 13.26 6.87 11.14
CA ILE A 124 13.66 8.28 11.35
C ILE A 124 13.76 9.03 10.03
N ARG A 125 14.42 8.45 9.01
CA ARG A 125 14.52 9.07 7.67
C ARG A 125 13.15 9.32 7.04
N ASN A 126 12.21 8.40 7.22
CA ASN A 126 10.86 8.54 6.66
C ASN A 126 10.03 9.59 7.40
N PHE A 127 10.11 9.67 8.74
CA PHE A 127 9.45 10.76 9.48
C PHE A 127 10.05 12.12 9.14
N GLN A 128 11.38 12.21 8.95
CA GLN A 128 12.02 13.42 8.46
C GLN A 128 11.49 13.80 7.07
N LYS A 129 11.35 12.83 6.16
CA LYS A 129 10.77 13.08 4.83
C LYS A 129 9.33 13.56 4.89
N ALA A 130 8.52 13.00 5.80
CA ALA A 130 7.16 13.46 6.04
C ALA A 130 7.14 14.93 6.49
N LEU A 131 8.07 15.36 7.34
CA LEU A 131 8.20 16.77 7.78
C LEU A 131 8.76 17.70 6.70
N GLU A 132 9.61 17.22 5.80
CA GLU A 132 10.03 18.00 4.62
C GLU A 132 8.83 18.34 3.74
N LEU A 133 7.91 17.39 3.54
CA LEU A 133 6.71 17.57 2.72
C LEU A 133 5.60 18.31 3.46
N ASN A 134 5.47 18.10 4.77
CA ASN A 134 4.51 18.78 5.63
C ASN A 134 5.12 19.07 7.02
N PRO A 135 5.68 20.28 7.21
CA PRO A 135 6.29 20.67 8.48
C PRO A 135 5.33 20.63 9.69
N ASP A 136 4.02 20.71 9.46
CA ASP A 136 2.99 20.73 10.50
C ASP A 136 2.48 19.32 10.89
N SER A 137 3.08 18.24 10.36
CA SER A 137 2.73 16.87 10.74
C SER A 137 3.09 16.58 12.20
N LYS A 138 2.10 16.73 13.09
CA LYS A 138 2.24 16.42 14.52
C LYS A 138 2.69 14.98 14.78
N SER A 139 2.17 14.04 13.98
CA SER A 139 2.51 12.60 14.07
C SER A 139 4.02 12.39 13.91
N ALA A 140 4.59 12.88 12.81
CA ALA A 140 6.01 12.74 12.53
C ALA A 140 6.89 13.50 13.55
N GLN A 141 6.47 14.69 14.01
CA GLN A 141 7.16 15.42 15.08
C GLN A 141 7.20 14.61 16.39
N ASP A 142 6.06 14.04 16.80
CA ASP A 142 5.94 13.27 18.03
C ASP A 142 6.76 11.97 17.96
N MET A 143 6.75 11.29 16.81
CA MET A 143 7.56 10.08 16.59
C MET A 143 9.06 10.38 16.67
N LEU A 144 9.56 11.42 15.99
CA LEU A 144 10.97 11.80 16.08
C LEU A 144 11.38 12.19 17.50
N LYS A 145 10.53 12.94 18.21
CA LYS A 145 10.78 13.31 19.60
C LYS A 145 10.82 12.11 20.53
N LYS A 146 10.03 11.07 20.26
CA LYS A 146 10.07 9.80 21.00
C LYS A 146 11.37 9.06 20.72
N LEU A 147 11.75 8.94 19.45
CA LEU A 147 12.96 8.26 18.98
C LEU A 147 14.27 9.02 19.31
N ASP A 148 14.21 10.26 19.76
CA ASP A 148 15.39 10.98 20.26
C ASP A 148 15.66 10.68 21.75
N LYS A 149 14.66 10.17 22.48
CA LYS A 149 14.71 9.97 23.93
C LYS A 149 15.04 8.53 24.38
N GLU A 150 15.00 7.58 23.46
CA GLU A 150 15.27 6.16 23.69
C GLU A 150 16.71 5.82 23.27
#